data_AF-A0A0J7Y915-F1
#
_entry.id   AF-A0A0J7Y915-F1
#
_cell.length_a   1.000
_cell.length_b   1.000
_cell.length_c   1.000
_cell.angle_alpha   90.00
_cell.angle_beta   90.00
_cell.angle_gamma   90.00
#
_symmetry.space_group_name_H-M   'P 1'
#
loop_
_entity.id
_entity.type
_entity.pdbx_description
1 polymer ?
#
loop_
_entity_poly.entity_id
_entity_poly.type
_entity_poly.pdbx_seq_one_letter_code
_entity_poly.pdbx_strand_id
1 'polypeptide(L)'
;MSTRRKHSAYASAVARHISSEGCQFEVAQDDIAEGQRFSFALDGYPPIRGTVRWVVSDRVGFAFDRPISRDAQSAMRQRCSIVQGVELYLN
;
A
#
# COMPACT_ATOMS: atom_id res chain seq x y z
N MET A 1 1.43 -15.96 -26.44
CA MET A 1 0.40 -16.14 -25.39
C MET A 1 1.14 -16.23 -24.07
N SER A 2 1.12 -15.28 -23.14
CA SER A 2 -0.03 -14.63 -22.50
C SER A 2 0.30 -13.16 -22.20
N THR A 3 -0.63 -12.27 -22.51
CA THR A 3 -0.54 -10.82 -22.32
C THR A 3 -0.53 -10.49 -20.83
N ARG A 4 0.66 -10.23 -20.26
CA ARG A 4 0.82 -9.60 -18.96
C ARG A 4 0.26 -8.18 -19.09
N ARG A 5 -1.03 -7.98 -18.80
CA ARG A 5 -1.62 -6.64 -18.65
C ARG A 5 -0.77 -5.95 -17.56
N LYS A 6 0.13 -5.06 -17.99
CA LYS A 6 0.81 -4.12 -17.11
C LYS A 6 -0.29 -3.22 -16.54
N HIS A 7 -0.89 -3.59 -15.41
CA HIS A 7 -1.52 -2.56 -14.57
C HIS A 7 -0.36 -1.66 -14.17
N SER A 8 -0.26 -0.49 -14.81
CA SER A 8 0.64 0.56 -14.35
C SER A 8 0.32 0.80 -12.87
N ALA A 9 1.34 0.80 -12.01
CA ALA A 9 1.17 1.22 -10.63
C ALA A 9 0.44 2.57 -10.62
N TYR A 10 -0.64 2.66 -9.85
CA TYR A 10 -1.44 3.87 -9.71
C TYR A 10 -0.66 4.94 -8.95
N ALA A 11 0.06 4.54 -7.90
CA ALA A 11 0.94 5.42 -7.14
C ALA A 11 2.09 4.63 -6.51
N SER A 12 3.22 5.32 -6.28
CA SER A 12 4.28 4.85 -5.39
C SER A 12 4.06 5.42 -3.99
N ALA A 13 4.19 4.58 -2.97
CA ALA A 13 3.90 4.96 -1.59
C ALA A 13 5.00 4.51 -0.62
N VAL A 14 5.27 5.32 0.41
CA VAL A 14 6.12 4.93 1.55
C VAL A 14 5.24 4.68 2.77
N ALA A 15 5.30 3.47 3.32
CA ALA A 15 4.54 3.12 4.51
C ALA A 15 5.21 3.63 5.80
N ARG A 16 4.43 4.28 6.66
CA ARG A 16 4.76 4.77 7.99
C ARG A 16 3.71 4.27 8.99
N HIS A 17 4.01 4.36 10.29
CA HIS A 17 3.07 4.03 11.37
C HIS A 17 2.35 2.68 11.18
N ILE A 18 3.13 1.64 10.82
CA ILE A 18 2.62 0.32 10.44
C ILE A 18 2.12 -0.43 11.68
N SER A 19 0.93 -1.00 11.57
CA SER A 19 0.29 -1.88 12.56
C SER A 19 -0.25 -3.16 11.88
N SER A 20 -0.93 -4.03 12.63
CA SER A 20 -1.61 -5.19 12.03
C SER A 20 -2.82 -4.79 11.19
N GLU A 21 -3.51 -3.71 11.53
CA GLU A 21 -4.79 -3.32 10.92
C GLU A 21 -4.64 -2.30 9.79
N GLY A 22 -3.48 -1.66 9.69
CA GLY A 22 -3.28 -0.60 8.71
C GLY A 22 -1.93 0.10 8.83
N CYS A 23 -1.76 1.10 7.97
CA CYS A 23 -0.61 1.99 7.96
C CYS A 23 -0.99 3.38 7.46
N GLN A 24 -0.05 4.30 7.59
CA GLN A 24 -0.07 5.55 6.86
C GLN A 24 0.79 5.40 5.60
N PHE A 25 0.30 5.84 4.46
CA PHE A 25 1.11 6.02 3.26
C PHE A 25 1.47 7.49 3.07
N GLU A 26 2.71 7.75 2.69
CA GLU A 26 3.16 9.00 2.07
C GLU A 26 3.16 8.77 0.55
N VAL A 27 2.42 9.59 -0.21
CA VAL A 27 2.20 9.44 -1.66
C VAL A 27 2.36 10.79 -2.36
N ALA A 28 2.90 10.78 -3.59
CA ALA A 28 3.01 11.99 -4.41
C ALA A 28 1.75 12.26 -5.28
N GLN A 29 0.87 11.28 -5.38
CA GLN A 29 -0.35 11.32 -6.19
C GLN A 29 -1.46 12.10 -5.47
N ASP A 30 -2.12 13.02 -6.17
CA ASP A 30 -3.07 14.00 -5.60
C ASP A 30 -4.55 13.65 -5.79
N ASP A 31 -4.89 12.67 -6.62
CA ASP A 31 -6.25 12.20 -6.89
C ASP A 31 -6.69 10.99 -6.03
N ILE A 32 -5.95 10.71 -4.95
CA ILE A 32 -6.35 9.70 -3.96
C ILE A 32 -7.46 10.24 -3.07
N ALA A 33 -8.55 9.49 -2.93
CA ALA A 33 -9.74 9.87 -2.19
C ALA A 33 -10.12 8.85 -1.11
N GLU A 34 -10.83 9.31 -0.08
CA GLU A 34 -11.44 8.44 0.92
C GLU A 34 -12.38 7.41 0.30
N GLY A 35 -12.35 6.18 0.83
CA GLY A 35 -13.13 5.06 0.31
C GLY A 35 -12.51 4.34 -0.89
N GLN A 36 -11.47 4.90 -1.53
CA GLN A 36 -10.75 4.18 -2.59
C GLN A 36 -10.10 2.91 -2.06
N ARG A 37 -10.07 1.88 -2.89
CA ARG A 37 -9.54 0.56 -2.56
C ARG A 37 -8.28 0.30 -3.38
N PHE A 38 -7.23 -0.11 -2.69
CA PHE A 38 -5.96 -0.45 -3.30
C PHE A 38 -5.52 -1.85 -2.91
N SER A 39 -4.61 -2.39 -3.71
CA SER A 39 -3.81 -3.53 -3.31
C SER A 39 -2.34 -3.30 -3.62
N PHE A 40 -1.47 -3.95 -2.85
CA PHE A 40 -0.04 -3.97 -3.10
C PHE A 40 0.53 -5.35 -2.82
N ALA A 41 1.65 -5.65 -3.47
CA ALA A 41 2.40 -6.89 -3.27
C ALA A 41 3.57 -6.66 -2.32
N LEU A 42 3.83 -7.64 -1.47
CA LEU A 42 5.02 -7.73 -0.66
C LEU A 42 5.66 -9.09 -0.96
N ASP A 43 6.93 -9.09 -1.35
CA ASP A 43 7.61 -10.31 -1.80
C ASP A 43 7.56 -11.40 -0.73
N GLY A 44 7.05 -12.58 -1.10
CA GLY A 44 6.86 -13.71 -0.19
C GLY A 44 5.55 -13.71 0.61
N TYR A 45 4.65 -12.74 0.40
CA TYR A 45 3.36 -12.64 1.10
C TYR A 45 2.17 -12.60 0.12
N PRO A 46 0.98 -13.03 0.55
CA PRO A 46 -0.24 -12.79 -0.20
C PRO A 46 -0.45 -11.28 -0.45
N PRO A 47 -1.09 -10.88 -1.56
CA PRO A 47 -1.42 -9.48 -1.82
C PRO A 47 -2.22 -8.86 -0.67
N ILE A 48 -1.77 -7.69 -0.21
CA ILE A 48 -2.45 -6.95 0.84
C ILE A 48 -3.46 -6.02 0.18
N ARG A 49 -4.70 -6.07 0.65
CA ARG A 49 -5.81 -5.25 0.17
C ARG A 49 -6.32 -4.38 1.31
N GLY A 50 -6.88 -3.23 0.97
CA GLY A 50 -7.44 -2.34 1.97
C GLY A 50 -8.13 -1.13 1.36
N THR A 51 -8.54 -0.22 2.24
CA THR A 51 -9.34 0.96 1.91
C THR A 51 -8.71 2.21 2.51
N VAL A 52 -8.71 3.30 1.74
CA VAL A 52 -8.36 4.64 2.23
C VAL A 52 -9.43 5.09 3.23
N ARG A 53 -9.01 5.43 4.43
CA ARG A 53 -9.87 5.88 5.54
C ARG A 53 -9.87 7.39 5.70
N TRP A 54 -8.79 8.05 5.33
CA TRP A 54 -8.64 9.50 5.35
C TRP A 54 -7.52 9.93 4.40
N VAL A 55 -7.60 11.16 3.90
CA VAL A 55 -6.56 11.81 3.09
C VAL A 55 -6.29 13.20 3.66
N VAL A 56 -5.04 13.50 3.99
CA VAL A 56 -4.60 14.82 4.45
C VAL A 56 -3.28 15.17 3.76
N SER A 57 -3.31 16.14 2.85
CA SER A 57 -2.15 16.51 2.03
C SER A 57 -1.59 15.30 1.27
N ASP A 58 -0.33 14.93 1.51
CA ASP A 58 0.40 13.81 0.89
C ASP A 58 0.30 12.51 1.71
N ARG A 59 -0.60 12.49 2.72
CA ARG A 59 -0.73 11.39 3.67
C ARG A 59 -2.09 10.72 3.56
N VAL A 60 -2.04 9.40 3.53
CA VAL A 60 -3.21 8.54 3.36
C VAL A 60 -3.26 7.56 4.51
N GLY A 61 -4.37 7.53 5.24
CA GLY A 61 -4.65 6.47 6.20
C GLY A 61 -5.22 5.26 5.50
N PHE A 62 -4.56 4.12 5.58
CA PHE A 62 -4.98 2.90 4.90
C PHE A 62 -5.28 1.79 5.90
N ALA A 63 -6.52 1.29 5.87
CA ALA A 63 -6.94 0.14 6.66
C ALA A 63 -6.89 -1.12 5.80
N PHE A 64 -6.24 -2.17 6.28
CA PHE A 64 -6.21 -3.46 5.61
C PHE A 64 -7.57 -4.16 5.75
N ASP A 65 -7.98 -4.90 4.70
CA ASP A 65 -9.20 -5.70 4.75
C ASP A 65 -9.08 -6.86 5.75
N ARG A 66 -7.84 -7.29 6.05
CA ARG A 66 -7.51 -8.32 7.03
C ARG A 66 -6.22 -7.96 7.78
N PRO A 67 -6.09 -8.33 9.06
CA PRO A 67 -4.87 -8.13 9.81
C PRO A 67 -3.65 -8.78 9.12
N ILE A 68 -2.52 -8.07 9.10
CA ILE A 68 -1.25 -8.60 8.58
C ILE A 68 -0.36 -9.14 9.72
N SER A 69 0.41 -10.19 9.42
CA SER A 69 1.32 -10.81 10.40
C SER A 69 2.45 -9.88 10.83
N ARG A 70 3.09 -10.17 11.97
CA ARG A 70 4.27 -9.42 12.41
C ARG A 70 5.42 -9.49 11.41
N ASP A 71 5.56 -10.60 10.70
CA ASP A 71 6.60 -10.77 9.66
C ASP A 71 6.31 -9.86 8.47
N ALA A 72 5.05 -9.79 8.01
CA ALA A 72 4.64 -8.87 6.96
C ALA A 72 4.84 -7.40 7.36
N GLN A 73 4.53 -7.04 8.62
CA GLN A 73 4.80 -5.70 9.14
C GLN A 73 6.31 -5.38 9.12
N SER A 74 7.15 -6.34 9.49
CA SER A 74 8.62 -6.17 9.52
C SER A 74 9.19 -6.04 8.11
N ALA A 75 8.76 -6.90 7.18
CA ALA A 75 9.14 -6.83 5.77
C ALA A 75 8.71 -5.50 5.13
N MET A 76 7.53 -4.97 5.47
CA MET A 76 7.06 -3.68 4.97
C MET A 76 7.89 -2.51 5.53
N ARG A 77 8.27 -2.54 6.82
CA ARG A 77 9.21 -1.57 7.41
C ARG A 77 10.58 -1.62 6.71
N GLN A 78 11.11 -2.82 6.47
CA GLN A 78 12.40 -3.01 5.82
C GLN A 78 12.38 -2.44 4.39
N ARG A 79 11.36 -2.78 3.59
CA ARG A 79 11.22 -2.27 2.22
C ARG A 79 11.13 -0.75 2.16
N CYS A 80 10.33 -0.15 3.05
CA CYS A 80 10.15 1.31 3.10
C CYS A 80 11.33 2.07 3.75
N SER A 81 12.27 1.37 4.39
CA SER A 81 13.48 2.00 4.96
C SER A 81 14.63 2.21 3.96
N ILE A 82 14.59 1.57 2.78
CA ILE A 82 15.76 1.44 1.87
C ILE A 82 15.58 2.21 0.53
N VAL A 83 14.59 3.12 0.40
CA VAL A 83 14.39 3.96 -0.83
C VAL A 83 13.82 3.19 -2.03
N GLN A 84 12.88 2.26 -1.83
CA GLN A 84 11.92 1.89 -2.88
C GLN A 84 10.53 1.68 -2.25
N GLY A 85 9.61 2.61 -2.54
CA GLY A 85 8.21 2.53 -2.12
C GLY A 85 7.50 1.28 -2.63
N VAL A 86 6.30 1.04 -2.11
CA VAL A 86 5.38 0.01 -2.62
C VAL A 86 4.54 0.58 -3.76
N GLU A 87 4.23 -0.26 -4.75
CA GLU A 87 3.32 0.09 -5.85
C GLU A 87 1.87 -0.22 -5.45
N LEU A 88 1.00 0.78 -5.54
CA LEU A 88 -0.45 0.62 -5.33
C LEU A 88 -1.14 0.32 -6.67
N TYR A 89 -2.05 -0.65 -6.69
CA TYR A 89 -2.86 -1.00 -7.85
C TYR A 89 -4.35 -0.79 -7.57
N LEU A 90 -5.07 -0.17 -8.51
CA LEU A 90 -6.53 -0.02 -8.49
C LEU A 90 -7.23 -1.39 -8.59
N ASN A 91 -8.29 -1.57 -7.80
CA ASN A 91 -9.18 -2.73 -7.83
C ASN A 91 -10.60 -2.33 -8.26
#